data_AF-B3RLG1-F1
#
_entry.id   AF-B3RLG1-F1
#
_cell.length_a   1.000
_cell.length_b   1.000
_cell.length_c   1.000
_cell.angle_alpha   90.00
_cell.angle_beta   90.00
_cell.angle_gamma   90.00
#
_symmetry.space_group_name_H-M   'P 1'
#
loop_
_entity.id
_entity.type
_entity.pdbx_description
1 polymer ?
#
loop_
_entity_poly.entity_id
_entity_poly.type
_entity_poly.pdbx_seq_one_letter_code
_entity_poly.pdbx_strand_id
1 'polypeptide(L)'
;MAVDEVLEKVLAGKTENLPPQRSQIVRIFTSSTFTDTANERNTLMRDVYPKLKNYCRSRYGLEFQVVDMRWGVRDEATDDHMTSALCMAEIKACQRLSIGPNFVTFLGQKYGYRPFPPKILATVYDKIIQLLTDHGKSTETFKTWFKLDENASPALYNLQPISSILKYYIDPSEPELHKEDKAKWWDAFNEMQQSFRYAAKRLLEKQGLEREEAMRFLISVTHEEVINGILNTNKDIEPHCIGFVRKISNLQSDLSNKNAPSFIDVEWGKSEVDSEAQDLLADLRDIKLHEKLPASRLFESTIDWTDNGIDPENVKAHSRYIEEFCGKFYNTMVSMIDDGVAKSNQLTSTDDLYQEVLSHLHFCVKQCKSFHGRRNILQPIEDYIQHSCQNSNDIQEQLPLIIHGVSGSGKTSVMAKCTQWTGQSYPHCKIIARFLGTTPNSSSISKTIFSVCQQICRIYDKDETQIPDGYSQLVAYFAMQIQNIPANKPLVIILDSLDQLLPVDGAHRMQWIPNRLPSH
;
A
#
# COMPACT_ATOMS: atom_id res chain seq x y z
N MET A 1 -27.17 4.18 2.02
CA MET A 1 -27.60 4.13 3.43
C MET A 1 -27.53 5.54 3.97
N ALA A 2 -28.51 5.96 4.76
CA ALA A 2 -28.42 7.24 5.46
C ALA A 2 -27.20 7.21 6.41
N VAL A 3 -26.53 8.35 6.62
CA VAL A 3 -25.33 8.46 7.47
C VAL A 3 -25.59 7.92 8.88
N ASP A 4 -26.80 8.13 9.39
CA ASP A 4 -27.22 7.68 10.73
C ASP A 4 -27.30 6.15 10.85
N GLU A 5 -27.75 5.45 9.80
CA GLU A 5 -27.83 3.97 9.79
C GLU A 5 -26.43 3.33 9.86
N VAL A 6 -25.45 3.97 9.22
CA VAL A 6 -24.05 3.52 9.23
C VAL A 6 -23.43 3.75 10.60
N LEU A 7 -23.66 4.93 11.18
CA LEU A 7 -23.24 5.29 12.52
C LEU A 7 -23.75 4.28 13.56
N GLU A 8 -25.05 3.97 13.53
CA GLU A 8 -25.67 3.00 14.43
C GLU A 8 -25.09 1.59 14.29
N LYS A 9 -24.81 1.13 13.06
CA LYS A 9 -24.21 -0.19 12.83
C LYS A 9 -22.80 -0.29 13.41
N VAL A 10 -21.98 0.74 13.22
CA VAL A 10 -20.63 0.81 13.79
C VAL A 10 -20.69 0.84 15.30
N LEU A 11 -21.50 1.73 15.89
CA LEU A 11 -21.65 1.82 17.35
C LEU A 11 -22.26 0.55 17.96
N ALA A 12 -23.08 -0.20 17.22
CA ALA A 12 -23.60 -1.50 17.63
C ALA A 12 -22.56 -2.64 17.57
N GLY A 13 -21.34 -2.38 17.08
CA GLY A 13 -20.26 -3.35 16.97
C GLY A 13 -20.38 -4.31 15.79
N LYS A 14 -21.15 -3.96 14.75
CA LYS A 14 -21.30 -4.82 13.56
C LYS A 14 -20.04 -4.73 12.69
N THR A 15 -19.51 -5.88 12.29
CA THR A 15 -18.24 -5.99 11.54
C THR A 15 -18.42 -6.07 10.02
N GLU A 16 -19.66 -6.04 9.54
CA GLU A 16 -20.01 -6.19 8.13
C GLU A 16 -20.08 -4.82 7.45
N ASN A 17 -19.55 -4.73 6.22
CA ASN A 17 -19.58 -3.51 5.40
C ASN A 17 -19.11 -2.24 6.13
N LEU A 18 -18.04 -2.38 6.92
CA LEU A 18 -17.46 -1.26 7.67
C LEU A 18 -17.07 -0.10 6.75
N PRO A 19 -17.39 1.15 7.12
CA PRO A 19 -16.89 2.34 6.45
C PRO A 19 -15.35 2.38 6.43
N PRO A 20 -14.73 3.02 5.43
CA PRO A 20 -13.28 3.16 5.42
C PRO A 20 -12.80 3.94 6.65
N GLN A 21 -11.72 3.47 7.27
CA GLN A 21 -11.06 4.20 8.35
C GLN A 21 -10.43 5.47 7.77
N ARG A 22 -10.51 6.58 8.52
CA ARG A 22 -9.85 7.82 8.14
C ARG A 22 -8.34 7.61 8.11
N SER A 23 -7.75 7.69 6.92
CA SER A 23 -6.29 7.72 6.80
C SER A 23 -5.74 9.01 7.42
N GLN A 24 -4.51 8.95 7.94
CA GLN A 24 -3.79 10.09 8.50
C GLN A 24 -2.54 10.44 7.67
N ILE A 25 -2.49 9.93 6.44
CA ILE A 25 -1.32 10.05 5.59
C ILE A 25 -1.69 10.43 4.16
N VAL A 26 -0.91 11.35 3.59
CA VAL A 26 -0.79 11.59 2.15
C VAL A 26 0.50 10.90 1.71
N ARG A 27 0.38 9.82 0.93
CA ARG A 27 1.52 9.02 0.45
C ARG A 27 1.47 8.94 -1.07
N ILE A 28 2.49 9.49 -1.72
CA ILE A 28 2.57 9.52 -3.19
C ILE A 28 3.67 8.59 -3.69
N PHE A 29 3.41 7.88 -4.78
CA PHE A 29 4.43 7.18 -5.54
C PHE A 29 4.88 8.05 -6.72
N THR A 30 6.19 8.20 -6.88
CA THR A 30 6.80 8.97 -7.97
C THR A 30 7.40 8.04 -9.01
N SER A 31 6.74 7.93 -10.17
CA SER A 31 7.18 7.13 -11.31
C SER A 31 7.97 7.99 -12.30
N SER A 32 9.20 7.57 -12.62
CA SER A 32 10.07 8.27 -13.58
C SER A 32 11.31 7.44 -13.93
N THR A 33 12.01 7.82 -15.00
CA THR A 33 13.35 7.32 -15.31
C THR A 33 14.43 8.04 -14.50
N PHE A 34 15.49 7.32 -14.11
CA PHE A 34 16.55 7.80 -13.23
C PHE A 34 17.24 9.08 -13.73
N THR A 35 17.76 9.07 -14.96
CA THR A 35 18.68 10.10 -15.46
C THR A 35 17.94 11.29 -16.05
N ASP A 36 16.95 11.02 -16.90
CA ASP A 36 16.23 12.02 -17.69
C ASP A 36 15.57 13.09 -16.79
N THR A 37 15.00 12.69 -15.65
CA THR A 37 14.21 13.57 -14.76
C THR A 37 14.97 14.01 -13.49
N ALA A 38 16.30 13.87 -13.49
CA ALA A 38 17.10 14.10 -12.29
C ALA A 38 16.95 15.54 -11.75
N ASN A 39 16.94 16.55 -12.63
CA ASN A 39 16.81 17.96 -12.24
C ASN A 39 15.47 18.25 -11.54
N GLU A 40 14.37 17.76 -12.11
CA GLU A 40 13.03 17.89 -11.56
C GLU A 40 12.95 17.23 -10.18
N ARG A 41 13.37 15.96 -10.07
CA ARG A 41 13.29 15.20 -8.81
C ARG A 41 14.14 15.78 -7.70
N ASN A 42 15.37 16.17 -8.02
CA ASN A 42 16.30 16.77 -7.05
C ASN A 42 15.73 18.09 -6.52
N THR A 43 15.13 18.90 -7.39
CA THR A 43 14.52 20.18 -6.99
C THR A 43 13.27 19.95 -6.15
N LEU A 44 12.40 18.99 -6.48
CA LEU A 44 11.24 18.65 -5.64
C LEU A 44 11.66 18.22 -4.23
N MET A 45 12.69 17.38 -4.14
CA MET A 45 13.22 16.89 -2.86
C MET A 45 13.75 18.03 -2.00
N ARG A 46 14.50 18.96 -2.61
CA ARG A 46 15.10 20.10 -1.90
C ARG A 46 14.06 21.14 -1.49
N ASP A 47 13.16 21.51 -2.40
CA ASP A 47 12.39 22.76 -2.27
C ASP A 47 10.88 22.58 -2.07
N VAL A 48 10.30 21.46 -2.52
CA VAL A 48 8.84 21.29 -2.61
C VAL A 48 8.31 20.30 -1.57
N TYR A 49 8.89 19.12 -1.45
CA TYR A 49 8.44 18.11 -0.47
C TYR A 49 8.49 18.60 0.97
N PRO A 50 9.51 19.37 1.43
CA PRO A 50 9.49 19.96 2.77
C PRO A 50 8.31 20.91 2.99
N LYS A 51 7.93 21.70 1.97
CA LYS A 51 6.79 22.61 2.04
C LYS A 51 5.47 21.84 2.12
N LEU A 52 5.29 20.80 1.31
CA LEU A 52 4.11 19.93 1.36
C LEU A 52 3.99 19.20 2.70
N LYS A 53 5.11 18.71 3.25
CA LYS A 53 5.15 18.09 4.58
C LYS A 53 4.72 19.05 5.67
N ASN A 54 5.22 20.28 5.64
CA ASN A 54 4.80 21.31 6.58
C ASN A 54 3.33 21.67 6.42
N TYR A 55 2.85 21.81 5.18
CA TYR A 55 1.44 22.10 4.88
C TYR A 55 0.48 21.02 5.42
N CYS A 56 0.75 19.75 5.12
CA CYS A 56 -0.07 18.62 5.59
C CYS A 56 -0.11 18.55 7.12
N ARG A 57 1.06 18.72 7.76
CA ARG A 57 1.18 18.67 9.21
C ARG A 57 0.50 19.84 9.91
N SER A 58 0.75 21.07 9.46
CA SER A 58 0.26 22.28 10.14
C SER A 58 -1.24 22.49 9.94
N ARG A 59 -1.76 22.17 8.75
CA ARG A 59 -3.16 22.42 8.41
C ARG A 59 -4.10 21.29 8.81
N TYR A 60 -3.65 20.04 8.70
CA TYR A 60 -4.50 18.86 8.86
C TYR A 60 -3.99 17.82 9.86
N GLY A 61 -2.79 18.00 10.42
CA GLY A 61 -2.16 16.98 11.27
C GLY A 61 -1.75 15.71 10.52
N LEU A 62 -1.71 15.75 9.18
CA LEU A 62 -1.41 14.60 8.33
C LEU A 62 0.10 14.42 8.13
N GLU A 63 0.52 13.17 7.97
CA GLU A 63 1.87 12.86 7.50
C GLU A 63 1.94 12.94 5.97
N PHE A 64 3.03 13.50 5.43
CA PHE A 64 3.31 13.47 3.99
C PHE A 64 4.53 12.59 3.73
N GLN A 65 4.35 11.57 2.89
CA GLN A 65 5.39 10.62 2.49
C GLN A 65 5.50 10.53 0.98
N VAL A 66 6.74 10.50 0.48
CA VAL A 66 7.05 10.29 -0.93
C VAL A 66 7.76 8.96 -1.07
N VAL A 67 7.27 8.11 -1.96
CA VAL A 67 7.94 6.89 -2.38
C VAL A 67 8.57 7.15 -3.74
N ASP A 68 9.90 7.33 -3.74
CA ASP A 68 10.72 7.39 -4.95
C ASP A 68 11.75 6.24 -4.88
N MET A 69 11.46 5.16 -5.60
CA MET A 69 12.33 3.97 -5.65
C MET A 69 13.64 4.23 -6.40
N ARG A 70 13.87 5.43 -6.92
CA ARG A 70 15.17 5.80 -7.48
C ARG A 70 16.16 6.21 -6.39
N TRP A 71 15.70 6.37 -5.16
CA TRP A 71 16.52 6.62 -3.97
C TRP A 71 16.40 5.44 -3.00
N GLY A 72 17.50 4.74 -2.73
CA GLY A 72 17.54 3.70 -1.70
C GLY A 72 17.13 2.29 -2.12
N VAL A 73 17.10 1.97 -3.42
CA VAL A 73 17.14 0.55 -3.83
C VAL A 73 18.51 0.02 -3.43
N ARG A 74 18.50 -0.94 -2.50
CA ARG A 74 19.72 -1.58 -2.03
C ARG A 74 20.21 -2.59 -3.07
N ASP A 75 21.51 -2.87 -3.06
CA ASP A 75 22.13 -3.81 -3.99
C ASP A 75 21.50 -5.21 -3.90
N GLU A 76 21.01 -5.62 -2.73
CA GLU A 76 20.35 -6.93 -2.55
C GLU A 76 19.02 -7.02 -3.32
N ALA A 77 18.26 -5.92 -3.41
CA ALA A 77 17.01 -5.92 -4.18
C ALA A 77 17.25 -5.99 -5.69
N THR A 78 18.43 -5.53 -6.14
CA THR A 78 18.90 -5.67 -7.52
C THR A 78 19.39 -7.11 -7.76
N ASP A 79 20.12 -7.68 -6.81
CA ASP A 79 20.62 -9.05 -6.83
C ASP A 79 19.48 -10.08 -6.98
N ASP A 80 18.40 -9.90 -6.22
CA ASP A 80 17.22 -10.77 -6.23
C ASP A 80 16.17 -10.40 -7.30
N HIS A 81 16.47 -9.42 -8.17
CA HIS A 81 15.56 -8.96 -9.25
C HIS A 81 14.19 -8.47 -8.74
N MET A 82 14.14 -7.97 -7.51
CA MET A 82 12.88 -7.60 -6.83
C MET A 82 12.43 -6.16 -7.09
N THR A 83 13.24 -5.33 -7.73
CA THR A 83 12.97 -3.88 -7.86
C THR A 83 11.59 -3.55 -8.43
N SER A 84 11.16 -4.21 -9.53
CA SER A 84 9.81 -3.94 -10.09
C SER A 84 8.69 -4.40 -9.15
N ALA A 85 8.83 -5.58 -8.54
CA ALA A 85 7.83 -6.11 -7.61
C ALA A 85 7.66 -5.19 -6.38
N LEU A 86 8.75 -4.59 -5.90
CA LEU A 86 8.71 -3.58 -4.84
C LEU A 86 8.00 -2.30 -5.30
N CYS A 87 8.29 -1.79 -6.51
CA CYS A 87 7.55 -0.65 -7.08
C CYS A 87 6.04 -0.92 -7.11
N MET A 88 5.62 -2.09 -7.61
CA MET A 88 4.20 -2.45 -7.70
C MET A 88 3.53 -2.57 -6.33
N ALA A 89 4.24 -3.11 -5.33
CA ALA A 89 3.74 -3.18 -3.97
C ALA A 89 3.55 -1.78 -3.35
N GLU A 90 4.50 -0.88 -3.59
CA GLU A 90 4.45 0.50 -3.12
C GLU A 90 3.35 1.33 -3.78
N ILE A 91 3.12 1.18 -5.09
CA ILE A 91 1.99 1.80 -5.79
C ILE A 91 0.67 1.38 -5.14
N LYS A 92 0.47 0.08 -4.92
CA LYS A 92 -0.73 -0.45 -4.24
C LYS A 92 -0.86 0.08 -2.81
N ALA A 93 0.26 0.26 -2.10
CA ALA A 93 0.26 0.85 -0.76
C ALA A 93 -0.17 2.32 -0.80
N CYS A 94 0.34 3.13 -1.73
CA CYS A 94 -0.05 4.52 -1.91
C CYS A 94 -1.54 4.65 -2.25
N GLN A 95 -2.04 3.83 -3.18
CA GLN A 95 -3.46 3.82 -3.58
C GLN A 95 -4.41 3.39 -2.45
N ARG A 96 -3.93 2.61 -1.49
CA ARG A 96 -4.71 2.15 -0.33
C ARG A 96 -4.68 3.15 0.83
N LEU A 97 -3.52 3.75 1.08
CA LEU A 97 -3.26 4.52 2.29
C LEU A 97 -3.45 6.03 2.08
N SER A 98 -3.21 6.57 0.89
CA SER A 98 -3.17 8.02 0.72
C SER A 98 -4.55 8.69 0.75
N ILE A 99 -4.63 9.85 1.40
CA ILE A 99 -5.71 10.81 1.20
C ILE A 99 -5.40 11.68 -0.01
N GLY A 100 -6.34 11.78 -0.96
CA GLY A 100 -6.14 12.59 -2.16
C GLY A 100 -5.07 12.01 -3.08
N PRO A 101 -3.98 12.72 -3.40
CA PRO A 101 -3.00 12.27 -4.38
C PRO A 101 -2.28 10.99 -3.94
N ASN A 102 -2.06 10.06 -4.86
CA ASN A 102 -1.35 8.81 -4.58
C ASN A 102 -0.31 8.41 -5.64
N PHE A 103 -0.37 8.99 -6.84
CA PHE A 103 0.54 8.64 -7.92
C PHE A 103 0.92 9.87 -8.76
N VAL A 104 2.21 9.99 -9.07
CA VAL A 104 2.75 11.02 -9.95
C VAL A 104 3.65 10.35 -10.98
N THR A 105 3.53 10.71 -12.25
CA THR A 105 4.48 10.29 -13.28
C THR A 105 5.20 11.48 -13.92
N PHE A 106 6.51 11.33 -14.15
CA PHE A 106 7.35 12.23 -14.94
C PHE A 106 7.85 11.46 -16.17
N LEU A 107 7.43 11.87 -17.37
CA LEU A 107 7.86 11.27 -18.63
C LEU A 107 8.61 12.29 -19.49
N GLY A 108 9.82 11.91 -19.92
CA GLY A 108 10.67 12.72 -20.79
C GLY A 108 10.87 12.07 -22.17
N GLN A 109 12.14 11.95 -22.57
CA GLN A 109 12.58 11.36 -23.84
C GLN A 109 13.12 9.94 -23.64
N LYS A 110 13.34 9.53 -22.39
CA LYS A 110 13.82 8.21 -22.03
C LYS A 110 12.65 7.31 -21.60
N TYR A 111 12.53 6.17 -22.25
CA TYR A 111 11.62 5.08 -21.89
C TYR A 111 12.15 4.25 -20.72
N GLY A 112 13.47 4.05 -20.68
CA GLY A 112 14.18 3.49 -19.55
C GLY A 112 14.31 1.96 -19.53
N TYR A 113 14.64 1.43 -18.35
CA TYR A 113 15.01 0.02 -18.14
C TYR A 113 13.85 -0.96 -18.39
N ARG A 114 14.09 -1.97 -19.25
CA ARG A 114 13.11 -2.98 -19.72
C ARG A 114 13.48 -4.40 -19.24
N PRO A 115 13.28 -4.75 -17.96
CA PRO A 115 13.62 -6.08 -17.47
C PRO A 115 12.70 -7.15 -18.06
N PHE A 116 13.19 -8.38 -18.07
CA PHE A 116 12.33 -9.57 -18.21
C PHE A 116 11.86 -10.04 -16.83
N PRO A 117 10.72 -10.76 -16.73
CA PRO A 117 10.18 -11.19 -15.45
C PRO A 117 11.12 -12.18 -14.74
N PRO A 118 11.36 -12.02 -13.42
CA PRO A 118 12.17 -12.97 -12.66
C PRO A 118 11.47 -14.31 -12.42
N LYS A 119 10.15 -14.36 -12.60
CA LYS A 119 9.32 -15.56 -12.48
C LYS A 119 8.46 -15.72 -13.72
N ILE A 120 8.64 -16.81 -14.43
CA ILE A 120 7.98 -17.10 -15.71
C ILE A 120 7.28 -18.45 -15.59
N LEU A 121 6.03 -18.55 -16.04
CA LEU A 121 5.33 -19.85 -16.13
C LEU A 121 6.13 -20.82 -16.97
N ALA A 122 6.26 -22.07 -16.52
CA ALA A 122 6.99 -23.10 -17.27
C ALA A 122 6.50 -23.22 -18.72
N THR A 123 5.17 -23.21 -18.91
CA THR A 123 4.55 -23.25 -20.24
C THR A 123 4.90 -22.05 -21.14
N VAL A 124 5.18 -20.88 -20.57
CA VAL A 124 5.59 -19.67 -21.31
C VAL A 124 7.09 -19.72 -21.59
N TYR A 125 7.88 -20.08 -20.59
CA TYR A 125 9.33 -20.22 -20.71
C TYR A 125 9.69 -21.25 -21.79
N ASP A 126 9.08 -22.43 -21.76
CA ASP A 126 9.33 -23.50 -22.72
C ASP A 126 9.00 -23.08 -24.16
N LYS A 127 7.89 -22.35 -24.36
CA LYS A 127 7.54 -21.78 -25.68
C LYS A 127 8.60 -20.81 -26.18
N ILE A 128 9.15 -19.97 -25.29
CA ILE A 128 10.21 -19.02 -25.62
C ILE A 128 11.48 -19.76 -26.01
N ILE A 129 11.93 -20.71 -25.19
CA ILE A 129 13.14 -21.51 -25.45
C ILE A 129 13.01 -22.31 -26.75
N GLN A 130 11.85 -22.92 -27.00
CA GLN A 130 11.58 -23.65 -28.24
C GLN A 130 11.69 -22.72 -29.45
N LEU A 131 11.04 -21.55 -29.43
CA LEU A 131 11.11 -20.60 -30.53
C LEU A 131 12.55 -20.10 -30.77
N LEU A 132 13.31 -19.83 -29.72
CA LEU A 132 14.71 -19.42 -29.84
C LEU A 132 15.56 -20.52 -30.49
N THR A 133 15.38 -21.77 -30.05
CA THR A 133 16.07 -22.96 -30.59
C THR A 133 15.73 -23.18 -32.06
N ASP A 134 14.44 -23.13 -32.42
CA ASP A 134 13.96 -23.30 -33.79
C ASP A 134 14.55 -22.26 -34.76
N HIS A 135 14.88 -21.07 -34.24
CA HIS A 135 15.47 -19.97 -34.99
C HIS A 135 17.00 -19.89 -34.82
N GLY A 136 17.64 -20.94 -34.30
CA GLY A 136 19.10 -21.06 -34.19
C GLY A 136 19.76 -20.09 -33.21
N LYS A 137 19.01 -19.56 -32.22
CA LYS A 137 19.54 -18.69 -31.17
C LYS A 137 20.05 -19.53 -29.99
N SER A 138 21.15 -19.09 -29.39
CA SER A 138 21.70 -19.72 -28.18
C SER A 138 20.73 -19.60 -27.00
N THR A 139 20.61 -20.68 -26.23
CA THR A 139 19.79 -20.73 -25.00
C THR A 139 20.63 -21.09 -23.77
N GLU A 140 21.96 -21.10 -23.88
CA GLU A 140 22.85 -21.52 -22.78
C GLU A 140 22.75 -20.58 -21.59
N THR A 141 22.77 -19.26 -21.84
CA THR A 141 22.61 -18.23 -20.81
C THR A 141 21.29 -18.40 -20.05
N PHE A 142 20.21 -18.81 -20.72
CA PHE A 142 18.92 -19.09 -20.08
C PHE A 142 18.98 -20.28 -19.12
N LYS A 143 19.67 -21.36 -19.52
CA LYS A 143 19.87 -22.56 -18.66
C LYS A 143 20.74 -22.25 -17.44
N THR A 144 21.70 -21.35 -17.58
CA THR A 144 22.55 -20.89 -16.47
C THR A 144 21.73 -20.10 -15.45
N TRP A 145 20.90 -19.17 -15.93
CA TRP A 145 20.28 -18.17 -15.07
C TRP A 145 18.88 -18.52 -14.57
N PHE A 146 18.14 -19.42 -15.22
CA PHE A 146 16.81 -19.82 -14.77
C PHE A 146 16.76 -21.26 -14.28
N LYS A 147 16.08 -21.49 -13.16
CA LYS A 147 15.82 -22.84 -12.62
C LYS A 147 14.33 -23.12 -12.50
N LEU A 148 13.94 -24.33 -12.86
CA LEU A 148 12.58 -24.83 -12.69
C LEU A 148 12.29 -25.05 -11.20
N ASP A 149 11.13 -24.54 -10.77
CA ASP A 149 10.53 -24.76 -9.46
C ASP A 149 9.20 -25.50 -9.64
N GLU A 150 9.25 -26.81 -9.39
CA GLU A 150 8.10 -27.70 -9.45
C GLU A 150 7.23 -27.64 -8.17
N ASN A 151 7.69 -26.93 -7.12
CA ASN A 151 6.89 -26.74 -5.91
C ASN A 151 5.83 -25.64 -6.10
N ALA A 152 6.04 -24.75 -7.07
CA ALA A 152 5.03 -23.77 -7.48
C ALA A 152 3.89 -24.46 -8.25
N SER A 153 2.64 -24.06 -7.99
CA SER A 153 1.46 -24.54 -8.70
C SER A 153 0.70 -23.38 -9.32
N PRO A 154 0.74 -23.20 -10.67
CA PRO A 154 1.50 -23.98 -11.66
C PRO A 154 3.03 -23.76 -11.57
N ALA A 155 3.81 -24.66 -12.17
CA ALA A 155 5.28 -24.64 -12.14
C ALA A 155 5.89 -23.39 -12.79
N LEU A 156 7.02 -22.92 -12.25
CA LEU A 156 7.68 -21.66 -12.64
C LEU A 156 9.16 -21.87 -12.94
N TYR A 157 9.71 -21.11 -13.87
CA TYR A 157 11.14 -20.84 -13.95
C TYR A 157 11.47 -19.57 -13.17
N ASN A 158 12.39 -19.69 -12.22
CA ASN A 158 12.87 -18.60 -11.39
C ASN A 158 14.27 -18.17 -11.84
N LEU A 159 14.43 -16.88 -12.13
CA LEU A 159 15.71 -16.22 -12.32
C LEU A 159 16.51 -16.30 -11.02
N GLN A 160 17.74 -16.80 -11.10
CA GLN A 160 18.63 -16.94 -9.95
C GLN A 160 19.16 -15.57 -9.50
N PRO A 161 19.42 -15.38 -8.19
CA PRO A 161 20.13 -14.19 -7.71
C PRO A 161 21.48 -14.03 -8.40
N ILE A 162 21.89 -12.80 -8.70
CA ILE A 162 23.12 -12.53 -9.47
C ILE A 162 24.34 -13.12 -8.75
N SER A 163 24.43 -12.88 -7.44
CA SER A 163 25.48 -13.31 -6.52
C SER A 163 25.58 -14.83 -6.36
N SER A 164 24.51 -15.57 -6.69
CA SER A 164 24.53 -17.04 -6.65
C SER A 164 25.45 -17.65 -7.72
N ILE A 165 25.73 -16.90 -8.78
CA ILE A 165 26.61 -17.29 -9.89
C ILE A 165 27.85 -16.37 -9.93
N LEU A 166 27.66 -15.07 -9.79
CA LEU A 166 28.69 -14.03 -9.84
C LEU A 166 28.98 -13.49 -8.44
N LYS A 167 29.85 -14.20 -7.71
CA LYS A 167 30.05 -14.02 -6.26
C LYS A 167 30.43 -12.61 -5.84
N TYR A 168 31.13 -11.85 -6.68
CA TYR A 168 31.61 -10.51 -6.34
C TYR A 168 30.64 -9.40 -6.77
N TYR A 169 29.47 -9.74 -7.33
CA TYR A 169 28.51 -8.76 -7.83
C TYR A 169 28.03 -7.75 -6.78
N ILE A 170 27.85 -8.19 -5.52
CA ILE A 170 27.45 -7.34 -4.38
C ILE A 170 28.59 -7.06 -3.40
N ASP A 171 29.79 -7.59 -3.64
CA ASP A 171 30.92 -7.45 -2.72
C ASP A 171 31.89 -6.35 -3.19
N PRO A 172 31.87 -5.16 -2.56
CA PRO A 172 32.77 -4.06 -2.94
C PRO A 172 34.19 -4.23 -2.38
N SER A 173 34.47 -5.27 -1.58
CA SER A 173 35.79 -5.47 -0.95
C SER A 173 36.88 -5.83 -1.96
N GLU A 174 36.50 -6.36 -3.13
CA GLU A 174 37.39 -6.71 -4.24
C GLU A 174 37.00 -5.92 -5.51
N PRO A 175 37.46 -4.67 -5.67
CA PRO A 175 36.92 -3.73 -6.68
C PRO A 175 37.04 -4.20 -8.13
N GLU A 176 38.14 -4.86 -8.49
CA GLU A 176 38.36 -5.34 -9.86
C GLU A 176 37.45 -6.53 -10.19
N LEU A 177 37.32 -7.49 -9.28
CA LEU A 177 36.43 -8.64 -9.44
C LEU A 177 34.97 -8.20 -9.44
N HIS A 178 34.61 -7.23 -8.59
CA HIS A 178 33.29 -6.62 -8.56
C HIS A 178 32.92 -5.97 -9.89
N LYS A 179 33.86 -5.22 -10.50
CA LYS A 179 33.67 -4.59 -11.80
C LYS A 179 33.54 -5.63 -12.92
N GLU A 180 34.36 -6.69 -12.89
CA GLU A 180 34.29 -7.79 -13.86
C GLU A 180 32.96 -8.54 -13.79
N ASP A 181 32.51 -8.90 -12.59
CA ASP A 181 31.23 -9.59 -12.38
C ASP A 181 30.03 -8.70 -12.77
N LYS A 182 30.09 -7.39 -12.50
CA LYS A 182 29.08 -6.45 -13.01
C LYS A 182 29.03 -6.44 -14.54
N ALA A 183 30.18 -6.44 -15.22
CA ALA A 183 30.22 -6.48 -16.68
C ALA A 183 29.63 -7.79 -17.22
N LYS A 184 30.04 -8.95 -16.66
CA LYS A 184 29.51 -10.27 -17.03
C LYS A 184 27.99 -10.36 -16.87
N TRP A 185 27.45 -9.82 -15.78
CA TRP A 185 26.00 -9.78 -15.58
C TRP A 185 25.31 -8.98 -16.68
N TRP A 186 25.80 -7.78 -16.99
CA TRP A 186 25.16 -6.93 -18.01
C TRP A 186 25.25 -7.54 -19.40
N ASP A 187 26.33 -8.22 -19.75
CA ASP A 187 26.44 -8.97 -21.01
C ASP A 187 25.38 -10.08 -21.08
N ALA A 188 25.27 -10.91 -20.04
CA ALA A 188 24.27 -11.99 -19.96
C ALA A 188 22.83 -11.44 -19.95
N PHE A 189 22.58 -10.36 -19.20
CA PHE A 189 21.29 -9.70 -19.12
C PHE A 189 20.87 -9.17 -20.50
N ASN A 190 21.77 -8.47 -21.20
CA ASN A 190 21.46 -7.91 -22.51
C ASN A 190 21.18 -9.00 -23.55
N GLU A 191 21.96 -10.10 -23.54
CA GLU A 191 21.73 -11.25 -24.41
C GLU A 191 20.34 -11.87 -24.17
N MET A 192 20.00 -12.13 -22.89
CA MET A 192 18.69 -12.67 -22.52
C MET A 192 17.56 -11.71 -22.85
N GLN A 193 17.71 -10.42 -22.55
CA GLN A 193 16.69 -9.39 -22.80
C GLN A 193 16.36 -9.28 -24.29
N GLN A 194 17.37 -9.23 -25.15
CA GLN A 194 17.15 -9.18 -26.60
C GLN A 194 16.45 -10.44 -27.11
N SER A 195 16.84 -11.60 -26.61
CA SER A 195 16.24 -12.89 -26.97
C SER A 195 14.79 -13.02 -26.46
N PHE A 196 14.51 -12.60 -25.23
CA PHE A 196 13.15 -12.53 -24.69
C PHE A 196 12.27 -11.57 -25.47
N ARG A 197 12.73 -10.35 -25.77
CA ARG A 197 11.99 -9.36 -26.59
C ARG A 197 11.68 -9.93 -27.98
N TYR A 198 12.66 -10.55 -28.62
CA TYR A 198 12.49 -11.20 -29.91
C TYR A 198 11.41 -12.28 -29.86
N ALA A 199 11.52 -13.21 -28.90
CA ALA A 199 10.61 -14.33 -28.78
C ALA A 199 9.18 -13.89 -28.42
N ALA A 200 9.03 -12.95 -27.48
CA ALA A 200 7.73 -12.42 -27.07
C ALA A 200 6.99 -11.76 -28.24
N LYS A 201 7.67 -10.96 -29.07
CA LYS A 201 7.07 -10.36 -30.28
C LYS A 201 6.61 -11.41 -31.28
N ARG A 202 7.48 -12.37 -31.60
CA ARG A 202 7.16 -13.43 -32.57
C ARG A 202 6.02 -14.33 -32.09
N LEU A 203 5.99 -14.66 -30.80
CA LEU A 203 4.90 -15.43 -30.22
C LEU A 203 3.60 -14.63 -30.18
N LEU A 204 3.65 -13.32 -29.93
CA LEU A 204 2.47 -12.46 -30.02
C LEU A 204 1.91 -12.41 -31.46
N GLU A 205 2.76 -12.22 -32.47
CA GLU A 205 2.39 -12.25 -33.90
C GLU A 205 1.73 -13.58 -34.30
N LYS A 206 2.26 -14.69 -33.79
CA LYS A 206 1.76 -16.06 -34.06
C LYS A 206 0.62 -16.49 -33.12
N GLN A 207 0.10 -15.60 -32.27
CA GLN A 207 -0.92 -15.93 -31.26
C GLN A 207 -0.51 -17.05 -30.28
N GLY A 208 0.81 -17.27 -30.10
CA GLY A 208 1.38 -18.23 -29.16
C GLY A 208 1.45 -17.72 -27.71
N LEU A 209 1.39 -16.39 -27.54
CA LEU A 209 1.24 -15.69 -26.26
C LEU A 209 0.15 -14.62 -26.35
N GLU A 210 -0.60 -14.45 -25.26
CA GLU A 210 -1.52 -13.33 -25.12
C GLU A 210 -0.77 -12.01 -24.99
N ARG A 211 -1.45 -10.90 -25.35
CA ARG A 211 -0.84 -9.56 -25.33
C ARG A 211 -0.32 -9.18 -23.96
N GLU A 212 -1.08 -9.44 -22.89
CA GLU A 212 -0.68 -9.09 -21.53
C GLU A 212 0.61 -9.82 -21.13
N GLU A 213 0.68 -11.13 -21.38
CA GLU A 213 1.86 -11.94 -21.06
C GLU A 213 3.08 -11.55 -21.90
N ALA A 214 2.90 -11.28 -23.20
CA ALA A 214 3.99 -10.82 -24.07
C ALA A 214 4.55 -9.45 -23.61
N MET A 215 3.68 -8.52 -23.21
CA MET A 215 4.08 -7.18 -22.79
C MET A 215 5.01 -7.17 -21.57
N ARG A 216 4.93 -8.19 -20.70
CA ARG A 216 5.83 -8.35 -19.53
C ARG A 216 7.30 -8.48 -19.90
N PHE A 217 7.61 -8.85 -21.15
CA PHE A 217 8.98 -8.92 -21.68
C PHE A 217 9.37 -7.69 -22.50
N LEU A 218 8.42 -6.81 -22.78
CA LEU A 218 8.59 -5.71 -23.73
C LEU A 218 8.57 -4.35 -23.04
N ILE A 219 7.89 -4.14 -21.93
CA ILE A 219 7.74 -2.79 -21.39
C ILE A 219 8.84 -2.39 -20.41
N SER A 220 9.01 -1.08 -20.21
CA SER A 220 9.91 -0.57 -19.17
C SER A 220 9.24 -0.63 -17.80
N VAL A 221 10.03 -0.61 -16.73
CA VAL A 221 9.50 -0.52 -15.36
C VAL A 221 8.63 0.73 -15.20
N THR A 222 9.04 1.87 -15.77
CA THR A 222 8.24 3.11 -15.75
C THR A 222 6.88 2.92 -16.46
N HIS A 223 6.85 2.20 -17.58
CA HIS A 223 5.58 1.89 -18.26
C HIS A 223 4.71 1.00 -17.38
N GLU A 224 5.26 -0.04 -16.76
CA GLU A 224 4.54 -0.91 -15.83
C GLU A 224 3.98 -0.12 -14.62
N GLU A 225 4.76 0.80 -14.07
CA GLU A 225 4.33 1.72 -13.01
C GLU A 225 3.15 2.58 -13.45
N VAL A 226 3.19 3.17 -14.65
CA VAL A 226 2.07 3.98 -15.19
C VAL A 226 0.83 3.13 -15.47
N ILE A 227 0.99 1.89 -15.96
CA ILE A 227 -0.13 0.95 -16.11
C ILE A 227 -0.83 0.75 -14.77
N ASN A 228 -0.09 0.41 -13.73
CA ASN A 228 -0.65 0.09 -12.42
C ASN A 228 -1.09 1.33 -11.62
N GLY A 229 -0.50 2.49 -11.90
CA GLY A 229 -0.83 3.76 -11.27
C GLY A 229 -2.04 4.45 -11.88
N ILE A 230 -2.14 4.47 -13.22
CA ILE A 230 -3.07 5.32 -13.97
C ILE A 230 -3.96 4.52 -14.94
N LEU A 231 -3.40 3.61 -15.75
CA LEU A 231 -4.15 3.05 -16.89
C LEU A 231 -5.13 1.94 -16.50
N ASN A 232 -4.78 1.09 -15.53
CA ASN A 232 -5.57 -0.08 -15.10
C ASN A 232 -6.44 0.18 -13.86
N THR A 233 -6.54 1.42 -13.38
CA THR A 233 -7.39 1.71 -12.21
C THR A 233 -8.84 1.98 -12.64
N ASN A 234 -9.77 1.29 -11.97
CA ASN A 234 -11.22 1.49 -12.14
C ASN A 234 -11.77 2.63 -11.26
N LYS A 235 -10.90 3.31 -10.49
CA LYS A 235 -11.27 4.45 -9.64
C LYS A 235 -11.20 5.74 -10.44
N ASP A 236 -11.92 6.75 -9.95
CA ASP A 236 -11.75 8.13 -10.40
C ASP A 236 -10.29 8.57 -10.21
N ILE A 237 -9.59 8.83 -11.31
CA ILE A 237 -8.15 9.11 -11.34
C ILE A 237 -7.83 10.57 -11.09
N GLU A 238 -8.74 11.48 -11.41
CA GLU A 238 -8.52 12.92 -11.30
C GLU A 238 -8.15 13.39 -9.89
N PRO A 239 -8.75 12.89 -8.78
CA PRO A 239 -8.35 13.30 -7.43
C PRO A 239 -7.06 12.64 -6.95
N HIS A 240 -6.47 11.73 -7.73
CA HIS A 240 -5.43 10.82 -7.25
C HIS A 240 -4.12 10.88 -8.03
N CYS A 241 -4.17 11.22 -9.32
CA CYS A 241 -3.03 11.10 -10.22
C CYS A 241 -2.63 12.45 -10.84
N ILE A 242 -1.32 12.65 -11.03
CA ILE A 242 -0.76 13.78 -11.79
C ILE A 242 0.28 13.24 -12.79
N GLY A 243 0.25 13.76 -14.02
CA GLY A 243 1.24 13.52 -15.05
C GLY A 243 1.98 14.79 -15.42
N PHE A 244 3.30 14.67 -15.60
CA PHE A 244 4.16 15.72 -16.14
C PHE A 244 4.95 15.15 -17.30
N VAL A 245 4.91 15.86 -18.42
CA VAL A 245 5.56 15.48 -19.65
C VAL A 245 6.51 16.59 -20.07
N ARG A 246 7.79 16.25 -20.21
CA ARG A 246 8.80 17.15 -20.77
C ARG A 246 9.19 16.68 -22.17
N LYS A 247 9.19 17.60 -23.13
CA LYS A 247 9.71 17.40 -24.49
C LYS A 247 11.02 18.18 -24.67
N ILE A 248 12.07 17.53 -25.16
CA ILE A 248 13.34 18.19 -25.50
C ILE A 248 13.42 18.36 -27.01
N SER A 249 13.49 19.60 -27.47
CA SER A 249 13.76 19.95 -28.87
C SER A 249 15.23 19.71 -29.21
N ASN A 250 15.52 19.30 -30.45
CA ASN A 250 16.88 19.19 -31.01
C ASN A 250 17.82 18.15 -30.35
N LEU A 251 17.32 17.29 -29.44
CA LEU A 251 18.13 16.20 -28.88
C LEU A 251 18.54 15.17 -29.94
N GLN A 252 17.61 14.82 -30.85
CA GLN A 252 17.88 13.83 -31.90
C GLN A 252 18.94 14.28 -32.91
N SER A 253 19.21 15.59 -33.02
CA SER A 253 20.27 16.12 -33.87
C SER A 253 21.65 16.09 -33.21
N ASP A 254 21.76 15.81 -31.91
CA ASP A 254 23.01 15.83 -31.14
C ASP A 254 23.26 14.52 -30.38
N LEU A 255 22.97 13.37 -31.02
CA LEU A 255 23.13 12.04 -30.41
C LEU A 255 24.60 11.69 -30.12
N SER A 256 25.56 12.36 -30.78
CA SER A 256 26.99 12.21 -30.51
C SER A 256 27.42 12.80 -29.16
N ASN A 257 26.58 13.61 -28.53
CA ASN A 257 26.87 14.20 -27.24
C ASN A 257 26.91 13.13 -26.14
N LYS A 258 27.97 13.14 -25.33
CA LYS A 258 28.17 12.23 -24.19
C LYS A 258 27.01 12.22 -23.19
N ASN A 259 26.24 13.32 -23.12
CA ASN A 259 25.11 13.46 -22.22
C ASN A 259 23.79 12.92 -22.81
N ALA A 260 23.68 12.77 -24.13
CA ALA A 260 22.45 12.33 -24.79
C ALA A 260 21.90 10.98 -24.26
N PRO A 261 22.73 9.94 -24.00
CA PRO A 261 22.25 8.65 -23.47
C PRO A 261 21.54 8.75 -22.11
N SER A 262 21.74 9.84 -21.36
CA SER A 262 21.03 10.13 -20.11
C SER A 262 19.58 10.55 -20.33
N PHE A 263 19.23 11.02 -21.53
CA PHE A 263 17.91 11.59 -21.86
C PHE A 263 17.17 10.80 -22.95
N ILE A 264 17.85 9.98 -23.75
CA ILE A 264 17.23 9.12 -24.77
C ILE A 264 17.78 7.70 -24.69
N ASP A 265 17.00 6.72 -25.13
CA ASP A 265 17.44 5.33 -25.21
C ASP A 265 18.19 5.08 -26.52
N VAL A 266 19.35 4.43 -26.38
CA VAL A 266 20.29 4.14 -27.45
C VAL A 266 20.46 2.62 -27.49
N GLU A 267 20.52 2.03 -28.68
CA GLU A 267 20.71 0.59 -28.82
C GLU A 267 22.06 0.15 -28.24
N TRP A 268 22.05 -0.93 -27.46
CA TRP A 268 23.27 -1.44 -26.84
C TRP A 268 24.33 -1.80 -27.89
N GLY A 269 25.55 -1.30 -27.71
CA GLY A 269 26.67 -1.52 -28.64
C GLY A 269 26.58 -0.73 -29.95
N LYS A 270 25.58 0.14 -30.10
CA LYS A 270 25.43 1.04 -31.26
C LYS A 270 25.27 2.49 -30.81
N SER A 271 25.49 3.41 -31.73
CA SER A 271 25.28 4.86 -31.51
C SER A 271 23.94 5.34 -32.11
N GLU A 272 22.96 4.44 -32.21
CA GLU A 272 21.66 4.69 -32.84
C GLU A 272 20.54 4.63 -31.79
N VAL A 273 19.49 5.43 -31.98
CA VAL A 273 18.33 5.47 -31.08
C VAL A 273 17.58 4.13 -31.09
N ASP A 274 17.19 3.62 -29.92
CA ASP A 274 16.28 2.46 -29.83
C ASP A 274 14.87 2.90 -30.26
N SER A 275 14.59 2.73 -31.56
CA SER A 275 13.32 3.11 -32.19
C SER A 275 12.11 2.45 -31.51
N GLU A 276 12.23 1.19 -31.11
CA GLU A 276 11.15 0.48 -30.43
C GLU A 276 10.85 1.10 -29.05
N ALA A 277 11.89 1.48 -28.29
CA ALA A 277 11.70 2.17 -27.02
C ALA A 277 11.01 3.52 -27.22
N GLN A 278 11.36 4.26 -28.27
CA GLN A 278 10.72 5.53 -28.60
C GLN A 278 9.25 5.36 -29.04
N ASP A 279 8.94 4.35 -29.84
CA ASP A 279 7.56 4.04 -30.25
C ASP A 279 6.69 3.69 -29.03
N LEU A 280 7.19 2.84 -28.13
CA LEU A 280 6.50 2.48 -26.89
C LEU A 280 6.33 3.68 -25.95
N LEU A 281 7.33 4.57 -25.88
CA LEU A 281 7.23 5.80 -25.10
C LEU A 281 6.21 6.76 -25.70
N ALA A 282 6.17 6.94 -27.01
CA ALA A 282 5.20 7.80 -27.68
C ALA A 282 3.76 7.29 -27.45
N ASP A 283 3.53 5.98 -27.59
CA ASP A 283 2.24 5.35 -27.27
C ASP A 283 1.83 5.58 -25.80
N LEU A 284 2.77 5.46 -24.85
CA LEU A 284 2.48 5.69 -23.44
C LEU A 284 2.23 7.19 -23.13
N ARG A 285 3.17 8.05 -23.52
CA ARG A 285 3.27 9.46 -23.14
C ARG A 285 2.29 10.34 -23.89
N ASP A 286 2.22 10.18 -25.21
CA ASP A 286 1.50 11.10 -26.09
C ASP A 286 0.08 10.60 -26.43
N ILE A 287 -0.22 9.31 -26.23
CA ILE A 287 -1.55 8.73 -26.50
C ILE A 287 -2.23 8.31 -25.19
N LYS A 288 -1.77 7.22 -24.56
CA LYS A 288 -2.48 6.59 -23.43
C LYS A 288 -2.65 7.51 -22.22
N LEU A 289 -1.63 8.31 -21.92
CA LEU A 289 -1.69 9.23 -20.78
C LEU A 289 -2.69 10.36 -21.03
N HIS A 290 -2.77 10.88 -22.26
CA HIS A 290 -3.75 11.89 -22.67
C HIS A 290 -5.19 11.36 -22.69
N GLU A 291 -5.38 10.10 -23.09
CA GLU A 291 -6.70 9.45 -23.06
C GLU A 291 -7.23 9.24 -21.64
N LYS A 292 -6.34 9.12 -20.65
CA LYS A 292 -6.73 8.92 -19.25
C LYS A 292 -6.74 10.19 -18.42
N LEU A 293 -5.68 10.98 -18.42
CA LEU A 293 -5.61 12.16 -17.54
C LEU A 293 -6.26 13.39 -18.18
N PRO A 294 -7.10 14.12 -17.44
CA PRO A 294 -7.60 15.41 -17.91
C PRO A 294 -6.48 16.45 -17.96
N ALA A 295 -6.68 17.52 -18.74
CA ALA A 295 -5.72 18.62 -18.87
C ALA A 295 -5.41 19.35 -17.54
N SER A 296 -6.31 19.26 -16.55
CA SER A 296 -6.09 19.75 -15.18
C SER A 296 -5.03 18.95 -14.42
N ARG A 297 -4.69 17.74 -14.88
CA ARG A 297 -3.79 16.78 -14.22
C ARG A 297 -2.62 16.34 -15.09
N LEU A 298 -2.57 16.73 -16.36
CA LEU A 298 -1.47 16.43 -17.28
C LEU A 298 -0.82 17.72 -17.75
N PHE A 299 0.42 17.94 -17.34
CA PHE A 299 1.16 19.16 -17.65
C PHE A 299 2.30 18.87 -18.62
N GLU A 300 2.26 19.52 -19.78
CA GLU A 300 3.32 19.44 -20.78
C GLU A 300 4.22 20.67 -20.75
N SER A 301 5.50 20.47 -21.08
CA SER A 301 6.48 21.53 -21.28
C SER A 301 7.49 21.12 -22.34
N THR A 302 7.93 22.08 -23.15
CA THR A 302 8.98 21.86 -24.16
C THR A 302 10.17 22.75 -23.84
N ILE A 303 11.37 22.20 -23.87
CA ILE A 303 12.62 22.91 -23.65
C ILE A 303 13.65 22.54 -24.72
N ASP A 304 14.63 23.39 -24.96
CA ASP A 304 15.66 23.16 -25.97
C ASP A 304 16.83 22.34 -25.39
N TRP A 305 17.40 21.46 -26.20
CA TRP A 305 18.63 20.75 -25.84
C TRP A 305 19.84 21.71 -25.74
N THR A 306 20.77 21.38 -24.84
CA THR A 306 22.07 22.06 -24.73
C THR A 306 23.20 21.05 -24.62
N ASP A 307 24.45 21.50 -24.81
CA ASP A 307 25.62 20.63 -24.74
C ASP A 307 25.73 19.90 -23.38
N ASN A 308 25.25 20.53 -22.30
CA ASN A 308 25.21 19.96 -20.94
C ASN A 308 23.90 19.21 -20.63
N GLY A 309 23.06 18.96 -21.64
CA GLY A 309 21.73 18.41 -21.49
C GLY A 309 20.75 19.42 -20.88
N ILE A 310 20.14 19.08 -19.75
CA ILE A 310 19.27 19.99 -19.01
C ILE A 310 20.07 20.60 -17.85
N ASP A 311 20.37 21.89 -18.00
CA ASP A 311 21.25 22.65 -17.10
C ASP A 311 20.53 23.91 -16.55
N PRO A 312 19.75 23.79 -15.47
CA PRO A 312 19.05 24.94 -14.87
C PRO A 312 19.97 25.91 -14.12
N GLU A 313 21.24 25.56 -13.88
CA GLU A 313 22.19 26.44 -13.21
C GLU A 313 22.76 27.48 -14.17
N ASN A 314 23.02 27.08 -15.42
CA ASN A 314 23.64 27.96 -16.42
C ASN A 314 22.67 28.46 -17.49
N VAL A 315 21.50 27.80 -17.68
CA VAL A 315 20.54 28.15 -18.73
C VAL A 315 19.26 28.71 -18.12
N LYS A 316 19.03 30.01 -18.32
CA LYS A 316 17.87 30.73 -17.75
C LYS A 316 16.52 30.12 -18.13
N ALA A 317 16.39 29.61 -19.37
CA ALA A 317 15.16 28.96 -19.83
C ALA A 317 14.88 27.65 -19.06
N HIS A 318 15.92 26.84 -18.78
CA HIS A 318 15.80 25.63 -17.98
C HIS A 318 15.47 25.95 -16.52
N SER A 319 16.11 26.96 -15.94
CA SER A 319 15.82 27.45 -14.59
C SER A 319 14.34 27.82 -14.44
N ARG A 320 13.83 28.63 -15.38
CA ARG A 320 12.41 29.02 -15.44
C ARG A 320 11.48 27.81 -15.58
N TYR A 321 11.82 26.85 -16.43
CA TYR A 321 11.05 25.62 -16.58
C TYR A 321 10.94 24.86 -15.25
N ILE A 322 12.05 24.70 -14.53
CA ILE A 322 12.08 24.02 -13.22
C ILE A 322 11.23 24.78 -12.18
N GLU A 323 11.31 26.11 -12.15
CA GLU A 323 10.48 26.94 -11.27
C GLU A 323 8.98 26.79 -11.56
N GLU A 324 8.59 26.86 -12.84
CA GLU A 324 7.20 26.68 -13.27
C GLU A 324 6.69 25.26 -12.96
N PHE A 325 7.52 24.24 -13.19
CA PHE A 325 7.24 22.85 -12.84
C PHE A 325 7.01 22.67 -11.34
N CYS A 326 7.92 23.17 -10.49
CA CYS A 326 7.78 23.09 -9.04
C CYS A 326 6.54 23.82 -8.52
N GLY A 327 6.23 25.01 -9.08
CA GLY A 327 5.02 25.76 -8.75
C GLY A 327 3.75 24.99 -9.10
N LYS A 328 3.67 24.44 -10.32
CA LYS A 328 2.53 23.60 -10.76
C LYS A 328 2.38 22.36 -9.88
N PHE A 329 3.48 21.66 -9.59
CA PHE A 329 3.47 20.49 -8.72
C PHE A 329 2.91 20.83 -7.33
N TYR A 330 3.45 21.85 -6.68
CA TYR A 330 3.03 22.24 -5.32
C TYR A 330 1.54 22.63 -5.29
N ASN A 331 1.11 23.52 -6.17
CA ASN A 331 -0.28 24.02 -6.18
C ASN A 331 -1.28 22.90 -6.47
N THR A 332 -0.96 22.03 -7.44
CA THR A 332 -1.82 20.90 -7.80
C THR A 332 -1.93 19.91 -6.65
N MET A 333 -0.80 19.58 -6.00
CA MET A 333 -0.78 18.70 -4.83
C MET A 333 -1.60 19.26 -3.68
N VAL A 334 -1.41 20.54 -3.34
CA VAL A 334 -2.18 21.20 -2.27
C VAL A 334 -3.67 21.13 -2.55
N SER A 335 -4.10 21.44 -3.77
CA SER A 335 -5.52 21.32 -4.16
C SER A 335 -6.03 19.89 -3.99
N MET A 336 -5.31 18.88 -4.47
CA MET A 336 -5.74 17.48 -4.33
C MET A 336 -5.80 17.01 -2.89
N ILE A 337 -4.89 17.49 -2.04
CA ILE A 337 -4.87 17.19 -0.60
C ILE A 337 -6.08 17.84 0.05
N ASP A 338 -6.35 19.12 -0.21
CA ASP A 338 -7.50 19.84 0.33
C ASP A 338 -8.82 19.14 -0.05
N ASP A 339 -8.98 18.79 -1.32
CA ASP A 339 -10.15 18.07 -1.83
C ASP A 339 -10.27 16.67 -1.22
N GLY A 340 -9.15 15.96 -1.10
CA GLY A 340 -9.08 14.64 -0.49
C GLY A 340 -9.48 14.65 0.99
N VAL A 341 -9.03 15.66 1.74
CA VAL A 341 -9.39 15.85 3.15
C VAL A 341 -10.86 16.24 3.28
N ALA A 342 -11.36 17.16 2.47
CA ALA A 342 -12.76 17.55 2.48
C ALA A 342 -13.69 16.35 2.21
N LYS A 343 -13.37 15.55 1.19
CA LYS A 343 -14.11 14.32 0.87
C LYS A 343 -14.01 13.28 1.98
N SER A 344 -12.83 13.09 2.57
CA SER A 344 -12.63 12.19 3.72
C SER A 344 -13.48 12.60 4.92
N ASN A 345 -13.54 13.90 5.24
CA ASN A 345 -14.36 14.43 6.33
C ASN A 345 -15.87 14.35 6.05
N GLN A 346 -16.30 14.36 4.78
CA GLN A 346 -17.70 14.13 4.42
C GLN A 346 -18.09 12.65 4.56
N LEU A 347 -17.15 11.73 4.28
CA LEU A 347 -17.40 10.29 4.30
C LEU A 347 -17.22 9.67 5.69
N THR A 348 -16.52 10.35 6.59
CA THR A 348 -16.22 9.85 7.94
C THR A 348 -16.78 10.79 9.00
N SER A 349 -17.47 10.24 10.01
CA SER A 349 -17.94 11.04 11.14
C SER A 349 -16.74 11.66 11.87
N THR A 350 -16.86 12.93 12.24
CA THR A 350 -15.87 13.64 13.08
C THR A 350 -15.97 13.26 14.55
N ASP A 351 -16.90 12.39 14.92
CA ASP A 351 -17.07 11.89 16.29
C ASP A 351 -15.91 10.97 16.71
N ASP A 352 -15.17 11.38 17.73
CA ASP A 352 -14.01 10.66 18.28
C ASP A 352 -14.39 9.24 18.74
N LEU A 353 -15.57 9.06 19.32
CA LEU A 353 -16.05 7.74 19.75
C LEU A 353 -16.27 6.83 18.55
N TYR A 354 -16.90 7.35 17.49
CA TYR A 354 -17.13 6.60 16.27
C TYR A 354 -15.82 6.13 15.65
N GLN A 355 -14.81 7.02 15.56
CA GLN A 355 -13.50 6.67 15.01
C GLN A 355 -12.77 5.62 15.87
N GLU A 356 -12.88 5.73 17.19
CA GLU A 356 -12.34 4.74 18.12
C GLU A 356 -12.99 3.36 17.87
N VAL A 357 -14.31 3.29 17.86
CA VAL A 357 -15.05 2.02 17.63
C VAL A 357 -14.74 1.45 16.26
N LEU A 358 -14.74 2.27 15.21
CA LEU A 358 -14.44 1.86 13.85
C LEU A 358 -13.01 1.27 13.74
N SER A 359 -12.04 1.83 14.46
CA SER A 359 -10.66 1.33 14.50
C SER A 359 -10.59 -0.08 15.09
N HIS A 360 -11.29 -0.33 16.20
CA HIS A 360 -11.35 -1.67 16.82
C HIS A 360 -12.06 -2.69 15.93
N LEU A 361 -13.12 -2.30 15.22
CA LEU A 361 -13.83 -3.19 14.29
C LEU A 361 -13.00 -3.53 13.05
N HIS A 362 -12.24 -2.58 12.49
CA HIS A 362 -11.29 -2.87 11.41
C HIS A 362 -10.18 -3.81 11.87
N PHE A 363 -9.63 -3.58 13.07
CA PHE A 363 -8.67 -4.51 13.67
C PHE A 363 -9.27 -5.91 13.80
N CYS A 364 -10.49 -6.04 14.32
CA CYS A 364 -11.22 -7.31 14.40
C CYS A 364 -11.31 -8.02 13.05
N VAL A 365 -11.81 -7.33 12.01
CA VAL A 365 -11.98 -7.92 10.67
C VAL A 365 -10.64 -8.36 10.08
N LYS A 366 -9.57 -7.59 10.29
CA LYS A 366 -8.22 -7.95 9.85
C LYS A 366 -7.74 -9.26 10.49
N GLN A 367 -7.95 -9.42 11.79
CA GLN A 367 -7.56 -10.64 12.51
C GLN A 367 -8.39 -11.87 12.10
N CYS A 368 -9.62 -11.68 11.65
CA CYS A 368 -10.48 -12.76 11.14
C CYS A 368 -10.02 -13.32 9.77
N LYS A 369 -9.33 -12.52 8.93
CA LYS A 369 -8.94 -12.95 7.57
C LYS A 369 -7.95 -14.10 7.53
N SER A 370 -7.12 -14.24 8.56
CA SER A 370 -6.10 -15.30 8.68
C SER A 370 -6.49 -16.40 9.67
N PHE A 371 -7.76 -16.45 10.09
CA PHE A 371 -8.22 -17.40 11.09
C PHE A 371 -8.66 -18.73 10.45
N HIS A 372 -8.11 -19.85 10.95
CA HIS A 372 -8.44 -21.20 10.49
C HIS A 372 -8.70 -22.16 11.67
N GLY A 373 -9.79 -22.93 11.60
CA GLY A 373 -10.08 -24.02 12.55
C GLY A 373 -10.47 -23.58 13.97
N ARG A 374 -9.96 -24.29 14.99
CA ARG A 374 -10.15 -24.03 16.45
C ARG A 374 -11.59 -24.13 16.97
N ARG A 375 -12.42 -24.98 16.35
CA ARG A 375 -13.82 -25.15 16.77
C ARG A 375 -13.96 -25.62 18.24
N ASN A 376 -13.02 -26.44 18.71
CA ASN A 376 -12.96 -26.90 20.10
C ASN A 376 -12.77 -25.77 21.12
N ILE A 377 -12.19 -24.62 20.73
CA ILE A 377 -12.02 -23.43 21.59
C ILE A 377 -13.21 -22.49 21.41
N LEU A 378 -13.71 -22.35 20.18
CA LEU A 378 -14.84 -21.46 19.89
C LEU A 378 -16.14 -21.98 20.49
N GLN A 379 -16.42 -23.28 20.39
CA GLN A 379 -17.70 -23.86 20.82
C GLN A 379 -18.03 -23.53 22.30
N PRO A 380 -17.14 -23.71 23.29
CA PRO A 380 -17.45 -23.33 24.67
C PRO A 380 -17.71 -21.83 24.87
N ILE A 381 -17.07 -20.96 24.08
CA ILE A 381 -17.29 -19.52 24.15
C ILE A 381 -18.66 -19.18 23.55
N GLU A 382 -19.01 -19.84 22.45
CA GLU A 382 -20.31 -19.69 21.80
C GLU A 382 -21.44 -20.15 22.71
N ASP A 383 -21.28 -21.28 23.38
CA ASP A 383 -22.24 -21.83 24.35
C ASP A 383 -22.42 -20.86 25.53
N TYR A 384 -21.33 -20.31 26.07
CA TYR A 384 -21.37 -19.29 27.13
C TYR A 384 -22.18 -18.05 26.69
N ILE A 385 -21.87 -17.48 25.51
CA ILE A 385 -22.58 -16.30 25.00
C ILE A 385 -24.07 -16.63 24.76
N GLN A 386 -24.35 -17.82 24.20
CA GLN A 386 -25.72 -18.26 23.95
C GLN A 386 -26.54 -18.35 25.22
N HIS A 387 -26.01 -19.01 26.26
CA HIS A 387 -26.70 -19.18 27.52
C HIS A 387 -26.93 -17.83 28.22
N SER A 388 -25.91 -16.96 28.27
CA SER A 388 -26.04 -15.63 28.86
C SER A 388 -27.07 -14.75 28.13
N CYS A 389 -27.24 -14.91 26.82
CA CYS A 389 -28.25 -14.16 26.05
C CYS A 389 -29.69 -14.72 26.19
N GLN A 390 -29.90 -15.86 26.86
CA GLN A 390 -31.19 -16.57 26.92
C GLN A 390 -31.90 -16.50 28.29
N ASN A 391 -31.55 -15.53 29.15
CA ASN A 391 -32.12 -15.35 30.50
C ASN A 391 -32.02 -16.62 31.36
N SER A 392 -30.83 -16.96 31.84
CA SER A 392 -30.64 -18.08 32.76
C SER A 392 -30.55 -17.62 34.22
N ASN A 393 -31.03 -18.47 35.14
CA ASN A 393 -30.92 -18.24 36.59
C ASN A 393 -29.70 -18.97 37.20
N ASP A 394 -28.74 -19.42 36.39
CA ASP A 394 -27.56 -20.12 36.88
C ASP A 394 -26.47 -19.13 37.36
N ILE A 395 -25.99 -19.34 38.58
CA ILE A 395 -25.00 -18.49 39.24
C ILE A 395 -23.63 -18.58 38.55
N GLN A 396 -23.30 -19.73 37.92
CA GLN A 396 -22.05 -19.87 37.16
C GLN A 396 -22.05 -19.09 35.84
N GLU A 397 -23.24 -18.82 35.27
CA GLU A 397 -23.41 -18.12 34.00
C GLU A 397 -23.44 -16.59 34.14
N GLN A 398 -23.32 -16.09 35.37
CA GLN A 398 -23.22 -14.66 35.71
C GLN A 398 -21.77 -14.21 35.98
N LEU A 399 -20.76 -15.04 35.69
CA LEU A 399 -19.35 -14.69 35.89
C LEU A 399 -18.70 -14.29 34.55
N PRO A 400 -17.83 -13.26 34.53
CA PRO A 400 -17.05 -12.93 33.33
C PRO A 400 -16.20 -14.12 32.85
N LEU A 401 -16.32 -14.48 31.56
CA LEU A 401 -15.47 -15.48 30.94
C LEU A 401 -14.05 -14.97 30.71
N ILE A 402 -13.04 -15.73 31.17
CA ILE A 402 -11.62 -15.41 30.99
C ILE A 402 -11.00 -16.38 29.99
N ILE A 403 -10.40 -15.84 28.92
CA ILE A 403 -9.60 -16.61 27.96
C ILE A 403 -8.12 -16.32 28.23
N HIS A 404 -7.36 -17.35 28.59
CA HIS A 404 -5.93 -17.24 28.90
C HIS A 404 -5.11 -18.25 28.10
N GLY A 405 -3.81 -17.97 27.99
CA GLY A 405 -2.87 -18.80 27.26
C GLY A 405 -1.56 -18.06 27.00
N VAL A 406 -0.53 -18.80 26.61
CA VAL A 406 0.81 -18.25 26.34
C VAL A 406 0.79 -17.19 25.23
N SER A 407 1.82 -16.33 25.19
CA SER A 407 1.98 -15.36 24.09
C SER A 407 2.06 -16.10 22.75
N GLY A 408 1.51 -15.51 21.70
CA GLY A 408 1.46 -16.13 20.36
C GLY A 408 0.47 -17.28 20.18
N SER A 409 -0.25 -17.71 21.22
CA SER A 409 -1.22 -18.82 21.11
C SER A 409 -2.46 -18.50 20.25
N GLY A 410 -2.64 -17.25 19.82
CA GLY A 410 -3.76 -16.81 18.97
C GLY A 410 -5.00 -16.30 19.71
N LYS A 411 -4.87 -15.87 20.98
CA LYS A 411 -5.97 -15.31 21.80
C LYS A 411 -6.71 -14.17 21.09
N THR A 412 -5.99 -13.16 20.63
CA THR A 412 -6.55 -12.02 19.87
C THR A 412 -7.36 -12.46 18.65
N SER A 413 -6.90 -13.47 17.92
CA SER A 413 -7.62 -13.99 16.76
C SER A 413 -8.90 -14.74 17.16
N VAL A 414 -8.89 -15.45 18.30
CA VAL A 414 -10.09 -16.05 18.89
C VAL A 414 -11.08 -14.96 19.31
N MET A 415 -10.62 -13.94 20.04
CA MET A 415 -11.45 -12.80 20.46
C MET A 415 -12.10 -12.08 19.28
N ALA A 416 -11.34 -11.81 18.21
CA ALA A 416 -11.87 -11.23 16.98
C ALA A 416 -12.92 -12.13 16.31
N LYS A 417 -12.69 -13.46 16.28
CA LYS A 417 -13.64 -14.39 15.70
C LYS A 417 -14.94 -14.48 16.50
N CYS A 418 -14.86 -14.44 17.83
CA CYS A 418 -16.02 -14.35 18.71
C CYS A 418 -16.83 -13.09 18.43
N THR A 419 -16.20 -11.91 18.36
CA THR A 419 -16.87 -10.64 17.99
C THR A 419 -17.63 -10.77 16.66
N GLN A 420 -16.99 -11.30 15.62
CA GLN A 420 -17.64 -11.48 14.31
C GLN A 420 -18.83 -12.45 14.40
N TRP A 421 -18.63 -13.61 15.01
CA TRP A 421 -19.67 -14.64 15.15
C TRP A 421 -20.86 -14.15 15.96
N THR A 422 -20.64 -13.47 17.08
CA THR A 422 -21.73 -12.90 17.90
C THR A 422 -22.56 -11.92 17.09
N GLY A 423 -21.90 -11.09 16.27
CA GLY A 423 -22.58 -10.11 15.42
C GLY A 423 -23.51 -10.73 14.39
N GLN A 424 -23.12 -11.89 13.87
CA GLN A 424 -23.83 -12.67 12.84
C GLN A 424 -24.95 -13.54 13.44
N SER A 425 -24.66 -14.24 14.53
CA SER A 425 -25.57 -15.21 15.16
C SER A 425 -26.62 -14.52 16.04
N TYR A 426 -26.32 -13.33 16.57
CA TYR A 426 -27.24 -12.56 17.42
C TYR A 426 -27.40 -11.13 16.90
N PRO A 427 -28.23 -10.90 15.86
CA PRO A 427 -28.41 -9.58 15.25
C PRO A 427 -28.87 -8.50 16.23
N HIS A 428 -29.70 -8.86 17.22
CA HIS A 428 -30.23 -7.97 18.26
C HIS A 428 -29.22 -7.65 19.37
N CYS A 429 -28.17 -8.46 19.52
CA CYS A 429 -27.10 -8.21 20.47
C CYS A 429 -26.20 -7.06 20.01
N LYS A 430 -25.84 -6.20 20.96
CA LYS A 430 -24.90 -5.10 20.77
C LYS A 430 -23.54 -5.53 21.27
N ILE A 431 -22.49 -5.17 20.55
CA ILE A 431 -21.14 -5.64 20.84
C ILE A 431 -20.23 -4.45 21.05
N ILE A 432 -19.50 -4.45 22.16
CA ILE A 432 -18.42 -3.51 22.43
C ILE A 432 -17.13 -4.31 22.46
N ALA A 433 -16.36 -4.23 21.38
CA ALA A 433 -15.03 -4.83 21.30
C ALA A 433 -13.95 -3.75 21.50
N ARG A 434 -12.97 -4.03 22.37
CA ARG A 434 -11.74 -3.23 22.52
C ARG A 434 -10.52 -4.16 22.50
N PHE A 435 -9.61 -3.90 21.57
CA PHE A 435 -8.29 -4.53 21.51
C PHE A 435 -7.28 -3.58 22.14
N LEU A 436 -6.96 -3.83 23.40
CA LEU A 436 -6.28 -2.85 24.25
C LEU A 436 -4.83 -2.64 23.79
N GLY A 437 -4.38 -1.39 23.86
CA GLY A 437 -3.07 -0.97 23.37
C GLY A 437 -2.96 -0.71 21.86
N THR A 438 -4.06 -0.85 21.09
CA THR A 438 -4.05 -0.60 19.63
C THR A 438 -4.36 0.85 19.26
N THR A 439 -4.98 1.60 20.16
CA THR A 439 -5.27 3.04 20.05
C THR A 439 -4.84 3.78 21.32
N PRO A 440 -4.57 5.10 21.26
CA PRO A 440 -4.23 5.89 22.46
C PRO A 440 -5.29 5.87 23.57
N ASN A 441 -6.58 5.74 23.21
CA ASN A 441 -7.70 5.67 24.17
C ASN A 441 -7.86 4.28 24.79
N SER A 442 -7.28 3.25 24.17
CA SER A 442 -7.31 1.85 24.65
C SER A 442 -6.07 1.43 25.44
N SER A 443 -5.09 2.33 25.65
CA SER A 443 -3.88 2.04 26.45
C SER A 443 -4.03 2.39 27.94
N SER A 444 -4.95 3.30 28.29
CA SER A 444 -5.22 3.71 29.67
C SER A 444 -6.58 3.16 30.10
N ILE A 445 -6.65 2.61 31.32
CA ILE A 445 -7.90 2.04 31.82
C ILE A 445 -9.00 3.10 31.95
N SER A 446 -8.68 4.28 32.48
CA SER A 446 -9.62 5.39 32.65
C SER A 446 -10.22 5.83 31.31
N LYS A 447 -9.39 6.00 30.27
CA LYS A 447 -9.85 6.33 28.92
C LYS A 447 -10.68 5.21 28.28
N THR A 448 -10.27 3.95 28.50
CA THR A 448 -10.96 2.78 27.96
C THR A 448 -12.36 2.68 28.54
N ILE A 449 -12.50 2.73 29.87
CA ILE A 449 -13.81 2.66 30.54
C ILE A 449 -14.67 3.86 30.12
N PHE A 450 -14.10 5.06 30.05
CA PHE A 450 -14.83 6.25 29.59
C PHE A 450 -15.40 6.05 28.19
N SER A 451 -14.58 5.61 27.23
CA SER A 451 -15.02 5.30 25.86
C SER A 451 -16.09 4.20 25.81
N VAL A 452 -15.97 3.16 26.63
CA VAL A 452 -16.98 2.09 26.73
C VAL A 452 -18.29 2.65 27.27
N CYS A 453 -18.26 3.45 28.34
CA CYS A 453 -19.43 4.11 28.90
C CYS A 453 -20.11 5.04 27.89
N GLN A 454 -19.33 5.83 27.14
CA GLN A 454 -19.87 6.67 26.06
C GLN A 454 -20.57 5.82 24.98
N GLN A 455 -19.97 4.70 24.57
CA GLN A 455 -20.59 3.79 23.62
C GLN A 455 -21.88 3.17 24.16
N ILE A 456 -21.91 2.78 25.43
CA ILE A 456 -23.15 2.31 26.09
C ILE A 456 -24.21 3.41 26.06
N CYS A 457 -23.87 4.64 26.44
CA CYS A 457 -24.83 5.75 26.40
C CYS A 457 -25.43 5.94 25.00
N ARG A 458 -24.60 5.91 23.95
CA ARG A 458 -25.06 6.01 22.56
C ARG A 458 -25.91 4.83 22.09
N ILE A 459 -25.58 3.61 22.50
CA ILE A 459 -26.34 2.42 22.12
C ILE A 459 -27.73 2.40 22.77
N TYR A 460 -27.85 2.91 24.00
CA TYR A 460 -29.05 2.82 24.83
C TYR A 460 -29.73 4.17 25.08
N ASP A 461 -29.41 5.18 24.27
CA ASP A 461 -30.00 6.52 24.33
C ASP A 461 -29.94 7.17 25.74
N LYS A 462 -28.81 6.98 26.44
CA LYS A 462 -28.56 7.57 27.77
C LYS A 462 -27.73 8.85 27.65
N ASP A 463 -27.82 9.71 28.66
CA ASP A 463 -27.10 10.99 28.71
C ASP A 463 -25.59 10.79 28.97
N GLU A 464 -24.75 11.24 28.02
CA GLU A 464 -23.29 11.21 28.14
C GLU A 464 -22.73 12.23 29.14
N THR A 465 -23.46 13.30 29.46
CA THR A 465 -22.99 14.32 30.41
C THR A 465 -22.91 13.80 31.84
N GLN A 466 -23.54 12.65 32.12
CA GLN A 466 -23.48 11.97 33.41
C GLN A 466 -22.22 11.13 33.61
N ILE A 467 -21.37 10.96 32.59
CA ILE A 467 -20.16 10.14 32.69
C ILE A 467 -19.12 10.90 33.54
N PRO A 468 -18.69 10.36 34.68
CA PRO A 468 -17.75 11.05 35.57
C PRO A 468 -16.32 11.05 35.00
N ASP A 469 -15.58 12.15 35.23
CA ASP A 469 -14.16 12.25 34.88
C ASP A 469 -13.23 11.50 35.84
N GLY A 470 -13.64 11.38 37.11
CA GLY A 470 -12.83 10.75 38.15
C GLY A 470 -12.89 9.23 38.11
N TYR A 471 -11.74 8.56 38.14
CA TYR A 471 -11.63 7.10 37.94
C TYR A 471 -12.53 6.28 38.86
N SER A 472 -12.56 6.58 40.17
CA SER A 472 -13.40 5.81 41.11
C SER A 472 -14.90 5.97 40.83
N GLN A 473 -15.35 7.19 40.48
CA GLN A 473 -16.75 7.40 40.09
C GLN A 473 -17.06 6.75 38.75
N LEU A 474 -16.10 6.77 37.81
CA LEU A 474 -16.23 6.16 36.49
C LEU A 474 -16.39 4.63 36.58
N VAL A 475 -15.62 3.96 37.45
CA VAL A 475 -15.76 2.52 37.70
C VAL A 475 -17.13 2.19 38.28
N ALA A 476 -17.60 2.96 39.26
CA ALA A 476 -18.94 2.78 39.83
C ALA A 476 -20.04 3.02 38.79
N TYR A 477 -19.88 4.05 37.95
CA TYR A 477 -20.79 4.35 36.85
C TYR A 477 -20.82 3.22 35.82
N PHE A 478 -19.67 2.68 35.43
CA PHE A 478 -19.56 1.54 34.51
C PHE A 478 -20.29 0.30 35.05
N ALA A 479 -20.06 -0.05 36.33
CA ALA A 479 -20.75 -1.17 36.96
C ALA A 479 -22.27 -0.96 37.00
N MET A 480 -22.72 0.25 37.33
CA MET A 480 -24.15 0.62 37.31
C MET A 480 -24.73 0.52 35.89
N GLN A 481 -24.00 0.94 34.86
CA GLN A 481 -24.44 0.88 33.47
C GLN A 481 -24.67 -0.56 33.02
N ILE A 482 -23.75 -1.47 33.34
CA ILE A 482 -23.85 -2.90 33.05
C ILE A 482 -25.10 -3.51 33.70
N GLN A 483 -25.40 -3.15 34.96
CA GLN A 483 -26.58 -3.65 35.68
C GLN A 483 -27.91 -3.16 35.10
N ASN A 484 -27.90 -2.05 34.36
CA ASN A 484 -29.09 -1.40 33.79
C ASN A 484 -29.19 -1.60 32.27
N ILE A 485 -28.60 -2.68 31.73
CA ILE A 485 -28.78 -3.08 30.33
C ILE A 485 -30.13 -3.82 30.21
N PRO A 486 -30.96 -3.52 29.21
CA PRO A 486 -32.27 -4.16 29.08
C PRO A 486 -32.17 -5.53 28.39
N ALA A 487 -32.92 -6.53 28.90
CA ALA A 487 -32.95 -7.89 28.38
C ALA A 487 -33.34 -8.03 26.90
N ASN A 488 -34.12 -7.09 26.35
CA ASN A 488 -34.54 -7.12 24.94
C ASN A 488 -33.45 -6.63 23.96
N LYS A 489 -32.34 -6.08 24.46
CA LYS A 489 -31.22 -5.56 23.68
C LYS A 489 -29.92 -5.86 24.44
N PRO A 490 -29.49 -7.15 24.49
CA PRO A 490 -28.37 -7.58 25.31
C PRO A 490 -27.03 -7.02 24.81
N LEU A 491 -26.06 -6.90 25.72
CA LEU A 491 -24.74 -6.34 25.47
C LEU A 491 -23.64 -7.38 25.70
N VAL A 492 -22.79 -7.59 24.71
CA VAL A 492 -21.55 -8.38 24.85
C VAL A 492 -20.35 -7.43 24.82
N ILE A 493 -19.56 -7.43 25.88
CA ILE A 493 -18.32 -6.65 25.98
C ILE A 493 -17.13 -7.61 25.85
N ILE A 494 -16.26 -7.35 24.87
CA ILE A 494 -15.08 -8.17 24.56
C ILE A 494 -13.85 -7.27 24.73
N LEU A 495 -13.01 -7.60 25.72
CA LEU A 495 -11.77 -6.88 26.01
C LEU A 495 -10.59 -7.83 25.78
N ASP A 496 -9.81 -7.57 24.75
CA ASP A 496 -8.60 -8.34 24.44
C ASP A 496 -7.34 -7.62 24.94
N SER A 497 -6.30 -8.39 25.26
CA SER A 497 -4.99 -7.85 25.65
C SER A 497 -5.00 -6.94 26.89
N LEU A 498 -5.72 -7.35 27.94
CA LEU A 498 -5.73 -6.65 29.25
C LEU A 498 -4.33 -6.39 29.83
N ASP A 499 -3.34 -7.21 29.47
CA ASP A 499 -1.93 -7.06 29.83
C ASP A 499 -1.25 -5.85 29.17
N GLN A 500 -1.80 -5.31 28.08
CA GLN A 500 -1.26 -4.14 27.35
C GLN A 500 -1.70 -2.80 27.95
N LEU A 501 -2.57 -2.80 28.97
CA LEU A 501 -2.91 -1.59 29.70
C LEU A 501 -1.71 -1.06 30.46
N LEU A 502 -1.56 0.26 30.49
CA LEU A 502 -0.59 0.92 31.37
C LEU A 502 -0.91 0.60 32.85
N PRO A 503 0.10 0.44 33.73
CA PRO A 503 -0.10 0.06 35.13
C PRO A 503 -0.70 1.17 36.03
N VAL A 504 -1.22 2.24 35.41
CA VAL A 504 -1.85 3.39 36.08
C VAL A 504 -3.21 2.96 36.64
N ASP A 505 -3.66 3.61 37.72
CA ASP A 505 -4.97 3.37 38.37
C ASP A 505 -5.22 1.91 38.80
N GLY A 506 -4.13 1.13 38.96
CA GLY A 506 -4.20 -0.27 39.34
C GLY A 506 -4.90 -1.15 38.29
N ALA A 507 -4.82 -0.80 37.00
CA ALA A 507 -5.50 -1.49 35.90
C ALA A 507 -5.40 -3.02 35.97
N HIS A 508 -4.22 -3.56 36.29
CA HIS A 508 -3.95 -5.00 36.34
C HIS A 508 -4.52 -5.72 37.57
N ARG A 509 -5.04 -4.98 38.55
CA ARG A 509 -5.78 -5.56 39.70
C ARG A 509 -7.21 -5.95 39.35
N MET A 510 -7.70 -5.56 38.17
CA MET A 510 -9.01 -5.89 37.62
C MET A 510 -10.22 -5.54 38.51
N GLN A 511 -10.05 -4.64 39.49
CA GLN A 511 -11.13 -4.21 40.39
C GLN A 511 -12.25 -3.42 39.68
N TRP A 512 -11.99 -3.00 38.45
CA TRP A 512 -12.93 -2.26 37.60
C TRP A 512 -13.87 -3.17 36.79
N ILE A 513 -13.59 -4.48 36.74
CA ILE A 513 -14.47 -5.45 36.09
C ILE A 513 -15.48 -5.95 37.15
N PRO A 514 -16.79 -5.93 36.86
CA PRO A 514 -17.78 -6.49 37.78
C PRO A 514 -17.55 -7.98 38.04
N ASN A 515 -17.55 -8.38 39.31
CA ASN A 515 -17.43 -9.80 39.70
C ASN A 515 -18.69 -10.62 39.41
N ARG A 516 -19.81 -9.95 39.12
CA ARG A 516 -21.09 -10.56 38.71
C ARG A 516 -21.71 -9.73 37.59
N LEU A 517 -22.13 -10.43 36.56
CA LEU A 517 -22.90 -9.91 35.43
C LEU A 517 -24.41 -9.99 35.76
N PRO A 518 -25.24 -9.18 35.08
CA PRO A 518 -26.69 -9.31 35.17
C PRO A 518 -27.15 -10.70 34.69
N SER A 519 -28.40 -11.06 35.00
CA SER A 519 -28.98 -12.33 34.56
C SER A 519 -29.30 -12.41 33.05
N HIS A 520 -29.01 -11.34 32.30
CA HIS A 520 -29.38 -11.17 30.89
C HIS A 520 -28.47 -10.21 30.14
#